data_AF-A0A0F3KRF4-F1
#
_entry.id   AF-A0A0F3KRF4-F1
#
_cell.length_a   1.000
_cell.length_b   1.000
_cell.length_c   1.000
_cell.angle_alpha   90.00
_cell.angle_beta   90.00
_cell.angle_gamma   90.00
#
_symmetry.space_group_name_H-M   'P 1'
#
loop_
_entity.id
_entity.type
_entity.pdbx_description
1 polymer ?
#
loop_
_entity_poly.entity_id
_entity_poly.type
_entity_poly.pdbx_seq_one_letter_code
_entity_poly.pdbx_strand_id
1 'polypeptide(L)'
;MSHLAYATRRGIAAVVMIVCVTFIGLVHANSDEATPEEQFHRRIKMSDDIIPLGQNAFGESVDLYTGELSFRQVDVTLKGSGPDIVVARTFSPGWRTSLDFPEDGAFADWQLDVPRLSSLVGAEVSGAYASFGGQWQANGQNPDLRCANMTHAPLLPGANGPLFDSLDWWHGYSLVTEEGGGQSVLSIGANTPVPTMADANGAAVPFVAMTPAHWMIGCESATASGEPGDAFIAVSPTGLRYHLNQLTYYSSPSATLPNPPSGRHITARIASADAVATKVEDRFGNFIQYHYQGRRLMSIDASDLRKVVFTWRPETDWIDHITITDASGATRTWTYHYADSAAPSR
;
A
#
# COMPACT_ATOMS: atom_id res chain seq x y z
N MET A 1 -76.71 -0.66 40.29
CA MET A 1 -78.10 -1.12 40.47
C MET A 1 -78.27 -2.42 39.70
N SER A 2 -78.59 -3.52 40.41
CA SER A 2 -79.30 -4.75 40.01
C SER A 2 -78.91 -5.45 38.69
N HIS A 3 -78.29 -6.65 38.65
CA HIS A 3 -78.58 -8.00 39.19
C HIS A 3 -79.03 -8.98 38.07
N LEU A 4 -78.25 -10.09 37.91
CA LEU A 4 -78.65 -11.51 37.69
C LEU A 4 -79.41 -11.88 36.38
N ALA A 5 -79.28 -13.08 35.75
CA ALA A 5 -78.44 -14.28 35.88
C ALA A 5 -78.79 -15.29 34.74
N TYR A 6 -78.06 -16.42 34.70
CA TYR A 6 -78.37 -17.76 34.11
C TYR A 6 -78.18 -17.98 32.59
N ALA A 7 -77.81 -19.14 32.05
CA ALA A 7 -76.87 -20.24 32.37
C ALA A 7 -76.86 -21.18 31.13
N THR A 8 -75.67 -21.58 30.66
CA THR A 8 -75.27 -22.87 30.04
C THR A 8 -76.21 -23.77 29.19
N ARG A 9 -75.66 -24.18 28.02
CA ARG A 9 -75.27 -25.55 27.54
C ARG A 9 -75.99 -26.20 26.31
N ARG A 10 -75.11 -26.70 25.39
CA ARG A 10 -75.23 -27.87 24.46
C ARG A 10 -76.14 -27.69 23.23
N GLY A 11 -75.85 -28.14 21.99
CA GLY A 11 -74.78 -28.94 21.39
C GLY A 11 -75.34 -29.81 20.24
N ILE A 12 -74.70 -29.76 19.07
CA ILE A 12 -74.47 -30.84 18.07
C ILE A 12 -75.60 -31.28 17.08
N ALA A 13 -75.13 -31.49 15.83
CA ALA A 13 -75.55 -32.42 14.75
C ALA A 13 -76.78 -32.07 13.89
N ALA A 14 -76.62 -31.81 12.58
CA ALA A 14 -76.22 -32.70 11.48
C ALA A 14 -77.43 -33.39 10.83
N VAL A 15 -77.67 -33.08 9.55
CA VAL A 15 -78.11 -33.95 8.42
C VAL A 15 -78.57 -33.01 7.30
N VAL A 16 -77.67 -32.57 6.43
CA VAL A 16 -77.94 -32.21 5.02
C VAL A 16 -76.61 -32.38 4.27
N MET A 17 -76.64 -32.87 3.03
CA MET A 17 -75.53 -33.01 2.07
C MET A 17 -74.87 -34.40 1.97
N ILE A 18 -75.71 -35.40 1.68
CA ILE A 18 -75.35 -36.46 0.73
C ILE A 18 -75.94 -36.00 -0.62
N VAL A 19 -75.14 -36.01 -1.71
CA VAL A 19 -75.46 -35.80 -3.16
C VAL A 19 -74.45 -34.91 -3.95
N CYS A 20 -73.25 -34.60 -3.44
CA CYS A 20 -72.16 -34.05 -4.27
C CYS A 20 -70.89 -34.90 -4.26
N VAL A 21 -71.04 -36.21 -4.50
CA VAL A 21 -69.91 -37.10 -4.85
C VAL A 21 -70.10 -37.46 -6.32
N THR A 22 -69.45 -36.72 -7.22
CA THR A 22 -68.98 -37.11 -8.56
C THR A 22 -68.66 -35.85 -9.36
N PHE A 23 -67.43 -35.34 -9.24
CA PHE A 23 -66.67 -34.58 -10.25
C PHE A 23 -65.40 -34.01 -9.58
N ILE A 24 -64.49 -34.91 -9.16
CA ILE A 24 -63.09 -34.54 -8.89
C ILE A 24 -62.35 -34.84 -10.19
N GLY A 25 -62.19 -33.82 -11.03
CA GLY A 25 -61.30 -33.87 -12.18
C GLY A 25 -59.86 -33.95 -11.68
N LEU A 26 -59.17 -35.03 -12.05
CA LEU A 26 -57.74 -35.22 -11.86
C LEU A 26 -56.98 -34.14 -12.64
N VAL A 27 -56.53 -33.09 -11.97
CA VAL A 27 -55.41 -32.29 -12.46
C VAL A 27 -54.15 -33.02 -12.02
N HIS A 28 -53.64 -33.89 -12.89
CA HIS A 28 -52.26 -34.35 -12.77
C HIS A 28 -51.36 -33.19 -13.14
N ALA A 29 -50.71 -32.60 -12.15
CA ALA A 29 -49.51 -31.81 -12.40
C ALA A 29 -48.43 -32.78 -12.87
N ASN A 30 -48.12 -32.77 -14.17
CA ASN A 30 -46.90 -33.39 -14.67
C ASN A 30 -45.75 -32.54 -14.13
N SER A 31 -45.03 -33.03 -13.12
CA SER A 31 -43.68 -32.56 -12.89
C SER A 31 -42.86 -33.04 -14.08
N ASP A 32 -42.39 -32.13 -14.94
CA ASP A 32 -41.37 -32.44 -15.91
C ASP A 32 -40.15 -32.99 -15.16
N GLU A 33 -40.00 -34.31 -15.21
CA GLU A 33 -38.89 -35.00 -14.61
C GLU A 33 -37.67 -34.67 -15.47
N ALA A 34 -36.83 -33.75 -14.97
CA ALA A 34 -35.64 -33.29 -15.69
C ALA A 34 -34.84 -34.51 -16.15
N THR A 35 -34.71 -34.66 -17.46
CA THR A 35 -34.06 -35.82 -18.06
C THR A 35 -32.60 -35.91 -17.59
N PRO A 36 -31.99 -37.11 -17.55
CA PRO A 36 -30.57 -37.26 -17.20
C PRO A 36 -29.67 -36.32 -18.02
N GLU A 37 -30.05 -36.07 -19.27
CA GLU A 37 -29.39 -35.17 -20.22
C GLU A 37 -29.54 -33.70 -19.80
N GLU A 38 -30.74 -33.28 -19.38
CA GLU A 38 -30.96 -31.93 -18.81
C GLU A 38 -30.22 -31.74 -17.49
N GLN A 39 -30.16 -32.75 -16.62
CA GLN A 39 -29.36 -32.69 -15.39
C GLN A 39 -27.86 -32.69 -15.66
N PHE A 40 -27.41 -33.39 -16.69
CA PHE A 40 -26.02 -33.37 -17.17
C PHE A 40 -25.67 -32.01 -17.75
N HIS A 41 -26.52 -31.45 -18.61
CA HIS A 41 -26.37 -30.09 -19.13
C HIS A 41 -26.44 -29.03 -18.01
N ARG A 42 -27.26 -29.21 -16.98
CA ARG A 42 -27.27 -28.33 -15.79
C ARG A 42 -25.99 -28.40 -14.98
N ARG A 43 -25.42 -29.60 -14.84
CA ARG A 43 -24.13 -29.82 -14.15
C ARG A 43 -22.95 -29.25 -14.93
N ILE A 44 -22.99 -29.29 -16.26
CA ILE A 44 -21.96 -28.67 -17.11
C ILE A 44 -22.09 -27.14 -17.12
N LYS A 45 -23.30 -26.61 -17.23
CA LYS A 45 -23.52 -25.15 -17.22
C LYS A 45 -23.24 -24.46 -15.89
N MET A 46 -23.19 -25.20 -14.78
CA MET A 46 -22.72 -24.65 -13.50
C MET A 46 -21.20 -24.41 -13.45
N SER A 47 -20.45 -24.80 -14.49
CA SER A 47 -19.00 -24.58 -14.59
C SER A 47 -18.56 -23.67 -15.73
N ASP A 48 -19.48 -23.20 -16.59
CA ASP A 48 -19.15 -22.44 -17.80
C ASP A 48 -19.48 -20.93 -17.75
N ASP A 49 -20.13 -20.45 -16.69
CA ASP A 49 -20.26 -19.00 -16.48
C ASP A 49 -18.96 -18.47 -15.85
N ILE A 50 -17.90 -18.39 -16.67
CA ILE A 50 -16.73 -17.57 -16.35
C ILE A 50 -17.23 -16.12 -16.37
N ILE A 51 -17.62 -15.62 -15.19
CA ILE A 51 -17.92 -14.20 -15.01
C ILE A 51 -16.68 -13.45 -15.51
N PRO A 52 -16.82 -12.55 -16.51
CA PRO A 52 -15.69 -11.79 -16.99
C PRO A 52 -15.10 -11.07 -15.79
N LEU A 53 -13.83 -11.37 -15.53
CA LEU A 53 -13.01 -10.67 -14.56
C LEU A 53 -13.17 -9.16 -14.83
N GLY A 54 -13.51 -8.40 -13.79
CA GLY A 54 -13.70 -6.94 -13.90
C GLY A 54 -12.41 -6.23 -14.34
N GLN A 55 -12.47 -4.92 -14.53
CA GLN A 55 -11.23 -4.13 -14.67
C GLN A 55 -10.34 -4.35 -13.44
N ASN A 56 -9.05 -4.58 -13.66
CA ASN A 56 -8.04 -4.76 -12.62
C ASN A 56 -8.20 -6.02 -11.77
N ALA A 57 -8.66 -7.12 -12.37
CA ALA A 57 -9.01 -8.34 -11.64
C ALA A 57 -7.83 -9.05 -10.96
N PHE A 58 -6.60 -8.76 -11.39
CA PHE A 58 -5.38 -9.26 -10.77
C PHE A 58 -4.65 -8.16 -9.98
N GLY A 59 -5.32 -7.03 -9.75
CA GLY A 59 -4.73 -5.83 -9.16
C GLY A 59 -3.75 -5.14 -10.09
N GLU A 60 -3.88 -5.34 -11.42
CA GLU A 60 -3.03 -4.69 -12.40
C GLU A 60 -3.30 -3.19 -12.51
N SER A 61 -2.25 -2.41 -12.74
CA SER A 61 -2.29 -0.98 -13.02
C SER A 61 -1.26 -0.64 -14.08
N VAL A 62 -1.63 0.23 -15.02
CA VAL A 62 -0.74 0.74 -16.07
C VAL A 62 -0.63 2.25 -15.92
N ASP A 63 0.60 2.73 -15.74
CA ASP A 63 0.89 4.15 -15.79
C ASP A 63 0.71 4.63 -17.25
N LEU A 64 -0.23 5.55 -17.46
CA LEU A 64 -0.58 6.03 -18.81
C LEU A 64 0.50 6.93 -19.44
N TYR A 65 1.42 7.46 -18.63
CA TYR A 65 2.49 8.32 -19.08
C TYR A 65 3.75 7.52 -19.41
N THR A 66 4.14 6.57 -18.55
CA THR A 66 5.36 5.75 -18.74
C THR A 66 5.10 4.42 -19.44
N GLY A 67 3.87 3.93 -19.43
CA GLY A 67 3.51 2.59 -19.88
C GLY A 67 3.94 1.48 -18.92
N GLU A 68 4.38 1.83 -17.70
CA GLU A 68 4.81 0.85 -16.70
C GLU A 68 3.62 0.04 -16.19
N LEU A 69 3.79 -1.28 -16.15
CA LEU A 69 2.84 -2.23 -15.58
C LEU A 69 3.20 -2.50 -14.13
N SER A 70 2.22 -2.56 -13.24
CA SER A 70 2.39 -3.03 -11.87
C SER A 70 1.20 -3.89 -11.46
N PHE A 71 1.42 -4.77 -10.50
CA PHE A 71 0.40 -5.63 -9.89
C PHE A 71 0.42 -5.41 -8.39
N ARG A 72 -0.75 -5.22 -7.80
CA ARG A 72 -0.89 -5.01 -6.36
C ARG A 72 -1.79 -6.06 -5.74
N GLN A 73 -1.31 -6.71 -4.69
CA GLN A 73 -2.06 -7.70 -3.94
C GLN A 73 -2.18 -7.28 -2.48
N VAL A 74 -3.42 -7.22 -1.97
CA VAL A 74 -3.70 -7.01 -0.55
C VAL A 74 -3.86 -8.36 0.12
N ASP A 75 -2.96 -8.69 1.03
CA ASP A 75 -2.96 -9.98 1.74
C ASP A 75 -3.82 -9.91 3.01
N VAL A 76 -3.75 -8.78 3.73
CA VAL A 76 -4.52 -8.56 4.95
C VAL A 76 -5.03 -7.12 5.01
N THR A 77 -6.29 -6.97 5.42
CA THR A 77 -6.83 -5.70 5.89
C THR A 77 -7.45 -5.91 7.27
N LEU A 78 -6.92 -5.23 8.28
CA LEU A 78 -7.52 -5.16 9.60
C LEU A 78 -8.23 -3.82 9.71
N LYS A 79 -9.56 -3.84 9.86
CA LYS A 79 -10.37 -2.65 10.13
C LYS A 79 -10.47 -2.41 11.64
N GLY A 80 -10.59 -1.16 12.07
CA GLY A 80 -10.64 -0.81 13.49
C GLY A 80 -11.26 0.56 13.77
N SER A 81 -10.99 1.11 14.96
CA SER A 81 -11.52 2.43 15.36
C SER A 81 -10.74 3.61 14.77
N GLY A 82 -9.54 3.37 14.25
CA GLY A 82 -8.66 4.35 13.63
C GLY A 82 -8.26 3.94 12.21
N PRO A 83 -7.09 4.40 11.73
CA PRO A 83 -6.54 3.98 10.45
C PRO A 83 -6.48 2.46 10.32
N ASP A 84 -6.70 1.96 9.11
CA ASP A 84 -6.63 0.53 8.82
C ASP A 84 -5.19 0.05 8.76
N ILE A 85 -4.94 -1.17 9.24
CA ILE A 85 -3.67 -1.85 8.93
C ILE A 85 -3.91 -2.62 7.64
N VAL A 86 -3.18 -2.26 6.59
CA VAL A 86 -3.19 -2.95 5.30
C VAL A 86 -1.80 -3.55 5.07
N VAL A 87 -1.74 -4.87 4.91
CA VAL A 87 -0.54 -5.55 4.43
C VAL A 87 -0.79 -5.89 2.97
N ALA A 88 -0.05 -5.21 2.10
CA ALA A 88 -0.13 -5.38 0.67
C ALA A 88 1.27 -5.43 0.07
N ARG A 89 1.34 -5.92 -1.15
CA ARG A 89 2.59 -6.08 -1.89
C ARG A 89 2.39 -5.70 -3.35
N THR A 90 3.41 -5.06 -3.91
CA THR A 90 3.41 -4.60 -5.30
C THR A 90 4.55 -5.25 -6.09
N PHE A 91 4.25 -5.66 -7.32
CA PHE A 91 5.20 -6.20 -8.28
C PHE A 91 5.18 -5.36 -9.56
N SER A 92 6.35 -4.84 -9.94
CA SER A 92 6.55 -4.12 -11.20
C SER A 92 7.52 -4.89 -12.10
N PRO A 93 7.05 -5.45 -13.24
CA PRO A 93 7.92 -6.05 -14.23
C PRO A 93 8.86 -5.01 -14.83
N GLY A 94 10.17 -5.32 -14.91
CA GLY A 94 11.14 -4.47 -15.59
C GLY A 94 12.04 -3.61 -14.70
N TRP A 95 11.76 -3.49 -13.40
CA TRP A 95 12.71 -2.89 -12.43
C TRP A 95 14.03 -3.67 -12.32
N ARG A 96 14.04 -4.93 -12.78
CA ARG A 96 15.12 -5.90 -12.58
C ARG A 96 15.96 -6.11 -13.83
N THR A 97 16.72 -5.09 -14.26
CA THR A 97 17.66 -5.24 -15.39
C THR A 97 19.12 -5.44 -14.98
N SER A 98 19.45 -5.55 -13.69
CA SER A 98 20.81 -5.89 -13.26
C SER A 98 20.82 -7.10 -12.34
N LEU A 99 21.58 -8.12 -12.75
CA LEU A 99 21.97 -9.29 -11.96
C LEU A 99 22.71 -8.92 -10.65
N ASP A 100 23.04 -7.65 -10.44
CA ASP A 100 23.83 -7.15 -9.32
C ASP A 100 23.01 -6.78 -8.07
N PHE A 101 21.68 -6.65 -8.15
CA PHE A 101 20.85 -6.21 -7.00
C PHE A 101 19.56 -7.02 -6.80
N PRO A 102 19.62 -8.31 -6.43
CA PRO A 102 18.44 -9.18 -6.36
C PRO A 102 17.48 -8.95 -5.17
N GLU A 103 17.73 -8.02 -4.25
CA GLU A 103 17.30 -8.18 -2.84
C GLU A 103 16.52 -7.01 -2.22
N ASP A 104 15.89 -6.12 -2.99
CA ASP A 104 15.20 -4.95 -2.40
C ASP A 104 13.71 -5.16 -2.10
N GLY A 105 13.14 -6.31 -2.51
CA GLY A 105 11.76 -6.69 -2.20
C GLY A 105 11.66 -7.48 -0.88
N ALA A 106 10.77 -7.05 0.01
CA ALA A 106 10.48 -7.77 1.25
C ALA A 106 9.83 -9.14 1.02
N PHE A 107 9.24 -9.37 -0.16
CA PHE A 107 8.64 -10.63 -0.59
C PHE A 107 9.29 -11.11 -1.89
N ALA A 108 10.63 -11.19 -1.90
CA ALA A 108 11.45 -11.53 -3.06
C ALA A 108 11.28 -10.58 -4.25
N ASP A 109 10.48 -10.95 -5.25
CA ASP A 109 10.16 -10.13 -6.41
C ASP A 109 9.16 -9.01 -6.13
N TRP A 110 8.39 -9.15 -5.05
CA TRP A 110 7.39 -8.19 -4.61
C TRP A 110 7.94 -7.26 -3.52
N GLN A 111 7.59 -5.98 -3.62
CA GLN A 111 7.84 -4.98 -2.58
C GLN A 111 6.69 -4.98 -1.57
N LEU A 112 7.00 -4.80 -0.28
CA LEU A 112 5.97 -4.53 0.74
C LEU A 112 5.49 -3.09 0.56
N ASP A 113 4.16 -2.92 0.53
CA ASP A 113 3.55 -1.60 0.46
C ASP A 113 3.54 -0.97 1.85
N VAL A 114 4.31 0.09 2.00
CA VAL A 114 4.31 0.96 3.16
C VAL A 114 4.16 2.39 2.65
N PRO A 115 3.28 3.22 3.24
CA PRO A 115 3.18 4.62 2.88
C PRO A 115 4.54 5.30 2.99
N ARG A 116 4.96 5.97 1.93
CA ARG A 116 6.31 6.51 1.82
C ARG A 116 6.38 7.69 0.87
N LEU A 117 7.34 8.56 1.12
CA LEU A 117 7.80 9.54 0.16
C LEU A 117 9.11 9.04 -0.45
N SER A 118 9.16 8.89 -1.77
CA SER A 118 10.30 8.35 -2.50
C SER A 118 10.98 9.43 -3.33
N SER A 119 12.31 9.36 -3.46
CA SER A 119 13.13 10.20 -4.35
C SER A 119 14.39 9.47 -4.78
N LEU A 120 15.04 9.96 -5.84
CA LEU A 120 16.44 9.63 -6.11
C LEU A 120 17.35 10.55 -5.28
N VAL A 121 18.48 10.01 -4.82
CA VAL A 121 19.51 10.74 -4.08
C VAL A 121 20.90 10.42 -4.63
N GLY A 122 21.89 11.29 -4.39
CA GLY A 122 23.28 10.98 -4.67
C GLY A 122 23.78 9.81 -3.81
N ALA A 123 24.71 9.01 -4.33
CA ALA A 123 25.38 7.96 -3.56
C ALA A 123 26.90 8.14 -3.60
N GLU A 124 27.54 8.29 -2.45
CA GLU A 124 28.99 8.36 -2.36
C GLU A 124 29.69 7.01 -2.61
N VAL A 125 30.90 7.09 -3.19
CA VAL A 125 31.78 5.94 -3.39
C VAL A 125 32.82 5.89 -2.28
N SER A 126 32.65 5.01 -1.30
CA SER A 126 33.74 4.56 -0.44
C SER A 126 34.06 3.09 -0.72
N GLY A 127 34.93 2.81 -1.70
CA GLY A 127 35.40 1.46 -2.01
C GLY A 127 34.55 0.69 -3.04
N ALA A 128 34.69 -0.65 -3.07
CA ALA A 128 34.01 -1.53 -4.04
C ALA A 128 32.49 -1.64 -3.81
N TYR A 129 31.99 -1.14 -2.68
CA TYR A 129 30.58 -1.09 -2.32
C TYR A 129 30.16 0.38 -2.19
N ALA A 130 29.05 0.75 -2.82
CA ALA A 130 28.43 2.06 -2.58
C ALA A 130 27.84 2.05 -1.16
N SER A 131 28.24 3.02 -0.33
CA SER A 131 27.57 3.25 0.95
C SER A 131 26.39 4.18 0.69
N PHE A 132 25.18 3.68 0.87
CA PHE A 132 23.95 4.41 0.52
C PHE A 132 23.32 5.20 1.70
N GLY A 133 23.76 4.98 2.94
CA GLY A 133 23.18 5.61 4.13
C GLY A 133 23.67 7.03 4.42
N GLY A 134 22.79 7.91 4.90
CA GLY A 134 23.12 9.29 5.27
C GLY A 134 23.28 10.27 4.10
N GLN A 135 22.71 9.95 2.94
CA GLN A 135 22.98 10.65 1.68
C GLN A 135 21.78 11.43 1.13
N TRP A 136 20.61 11.40 1.79
CA TRP A 136 19.47 12.21 1.35
C TRP A 136 19.67 13.67 1.76
N GLN A 137 20.44 14.36 0.94
CA GLN A 137 20.78 15.76 1.11
C GLN A 137 20.09 16.59 0.05
N ALA A 138 19.65 17.79 0.44
CA ALA A 138 19.21 18.81 -0.49
C ALA A 138 20.36 19.76 -0.87
N ASN A 139 20.14 20.54 -1.93
CA ASN A 139 21.06 21.58 -2.32
C ASN A 139 20.96 22.77 -1.36
N GLY A 140 22.09 23.23 -0.79
CA GLY A 140 22.14 24.45 0.02
C GLY A 140 23.16 24.44 1.16
N GLN A 141 23.10 25.48 2.00
CA GLN A 141 24.00 25.65 3.15
C GLN A 141 23.74 24.63 4.29
N ASN A 142 22.51 24.11 4.37
CA ASN A 142 22.11 23.10 5.35
C ASN A 142 21.57 21.88 4.59
N PRO A 143 22.46 21.01 4.07
CA PRO A 143 22.08 19.91 3.18
C PRO A 143 21.14 18.90 3.84
N ASP A 144 21.17 18.77 5.16
CA ASP A 144 20.28 17.86 5.90
C ASP A 144 18.84 18.38 6.03
N LEU A 145 18.58 19.65 5.66
CA LEU A 145 17.23 20.23 5.55
C LEU A 145 16.59 19.85 4.21
N ARG A 146 16.40 18.54 4.03
CA ARG A 146 15.89 17.89 2.81
C ARG A 146 14.41 18.18 2.54
N CYS A 147 13.60 18.35 3.58
CA CYS A 147 12.20 18.75 3.42
C CYS A 147 12.07 20.25 3.14
N ALA A 148 12.76 21.09 3.91
CA ALA A 148 12.68 22.54 3.68
C ALA A 148 13.16 22.95 2.27
N ASN A 149 14.06 22.15 1.67
CA ASN A 149 14.65 22.39 0.35
C ASN A 149 14.24 21.33 -0.70
N MET A 150 12.98 20.89 -0.70
CA MET A 150 12.42 19.91 -1.67
C MET A 150 12.39 20.36 -3.13
N THR A 151 12.89 21.55 -3.47
CA THR A 151 12.75 22.09 -4.82
C THR A 151 13.79 21.54 -5.78
N HIS A 152 15.04 21.36 -5.34
CA HIS A 152 16.17 20.91 -6.19
C HIS A 152 17.07 19.92 -5.44
N ALA A 153 17.49 18.87 -6.13
CA ALA A 153 18.53 17.96 -5.62
C ALA A 153 19.93 18.61 -5.74
N PRO A 154 20.93 18.13 -4.99
CA PRO A 154 22.30 18.62 -5.09
C PRO A 154 22.92 18.31 -6.45
N LEU A 155 23.96 19.08 -6.81
CA LEU A 155 24.81 18.74 -7.95
C LEU A 155 25.65 17.51 -7.60
N LEU A 156 25.75 16.54 -8.51
CA LEU A 156 26.58 15.35 -8.28
C LEU A 156 27.94 15.46 -8.99
N PRO A 157 29.03 15.00 -8.36
CA PRO A 157 30.31 14.91 -9.02
C PRO A 157 30.27 13.83 -10.11
N GLY A 158 30.56 14.20 -11.36
CA GLY A 158 30.76 13.23 -12.42
C GLY A 158 32.10 12.51 -12.27
N ALA A 159 32.12 11.17 -12.36
CA ALA A 159 33.36 10.40 -12.33
C ALA A 159 34.25 10.76 -13.54
N ASN A 160 35.12 11.75 -13.38
CA ASN A 160 36.03 12.32 -14.39
C ASN A 160 35.40 13.27 -15.43
N GLY A 161 34.37 14.04 -15.05
CA GLY A 161 33.70 14.99 -15.94
C GLY A 161 33.11 16.22 -15.22
N PRO A 162 32.36 17.09 -15.93
CA PRO A 162 31.58 18.16 -15.30
C PRO A 162 30.60 17.62 -14.25
N LEU A 163 30.13 18.53 -13.39
CA LEU A 163 29.05 18.23 -12.44
C LEU A 163 27.77 17.84 -13.20
N PHE A 164 27.01 16.90 -12.65
CA PHE A 164 25.64 16.63 -13.09
C PHE A 164 24.73 17.70 -12.51
N ASP A 165 23.95 18.37 -13.37
CA ASP A 165 22.88 19.24 -12.90
C ASP A 165 21.79 18.39 -12.24
N SER A 166 21.07 18.96 -11.27
CA SER A 166 19.94 18.30 -10.62
C SER A 166 18.97 17.72 -11.64
N LEU A 167 18.65 18.45 -12.69
CA LEU A 167 17.64 18.04 -13.68
C LEU A 167 18.07 16.85 -14.56
N ASP A 168 19.37 16.53 -14.60
CA ASP A 168 19.87 15.46 -15.47
C ASP A 168 19.69 14.06 -14.86
N TRP A 169 19.51 13.97 -13.54
CA TRP A 169 19.44 12.69 -12.82
C TRP A 169 18.28 12.60 -11.84
N TRP A 170 17.70 13.73 -11.43
CA TRP A 170 16.66 13.78 -10.42
C TRP A 170 15.30 14.07 -11.04
N HIS A 171 14.28 13.35 -10.59
CA HIS A 171 12.92 13.39 -11.15
C HIS A 171 11.86 13.86 -10.14
N GLY A 172 12.31 14.50 -9.05
CA GLY A 172 11.42 14.97 -7.99
C GLY A 172 11.09 13.88 -6.96
N TYR A 173 10.04 14.13 -6.20
CA TYR A 173 9.53 13.22 -5.18
C TYR A 173 8.22 12.56 -5.64
N SER A 174 7.99 11.33 -5.20
CA SER A 174 6.75 10.59 -5.40
C SER A 174 6.18 10.13 -4.07
N LEU A 175 4.91 10.43 -3.80
CA LEU A 175 4.20 9.93 -2.63
C LEU A 175 3.50 8.62 -2.99
N VAL A 176 3.77 7.56 -2.22
CA VAL A 176 3.06 6.29 -2.27
C VAL A 176 2.22 6.15 -1.00
N THR A 177 0.95 5.80 -1.15
CA THR A 177 -0.01 5.69 -0.04
C THR A 177 -0.36 4.23 0.24
N GLU A 178 -1.18 3.97 1.27
CA GLU A 178 -1.70 2.62 1.57
C GLU A 178 -2.58 2.01 0.46
N GLU A 179 -3.07 2.82 -0.48
CA GLU A 179 -3.80 2.33 -1.65
C GLU A 179 -2.86 1.81 -2.75
N GLY A 180 -1.56 2.03 -2.60
CA GLY A 180 -0.57 1.84 -3.64
C GLY A 180 -0.58 2.98 -4.66
N GLY A 181 0.27 2.87 -5.68
CA GLY A 181 0.41 3.89 -6.73
C GLY A 181 1.18 5.13 -6.27
N GLY A 182 2.16 5.54 -7.07
CA GLY A 182 2.92 6.77 -6.84
C GLY A 182 2.22 7.99 -7.45
N GLN A 183 2.26 9.12 -6.75
CA GLN A 183 1.85 10.41 -7.29
C GLN A 183 2.97 11.44 -7.13
N SER A 184 3.22 12.21 -8.18
CA SER A 184 4.24 13.26 -8.15
C SER A 184 3.92 14.30 -7.09
N VAL A 185 4.96 14.76 -6.41
CA VAL A 185 4.89 15.87 -5.46
C VAL A 185 5.36 17.14 -6.14
N LEU A 186 4.56 18.19 -6.00
CA LEU A 186 4.71 19.47 -6.68
C LEU A 186 4.89 20.57 -5.63
N SER A 187 5.75 21.55 -5.93
CA SER A 187 5.87 22.73 -5.07
C SER A 187 4.56 23.50 -5.02
N ILE A 188 4.26 24.09 -3.87
CA ILE A 188 3.10 24.98 -3.72
C ILE A 188 3.48 26.42 -4.04
N GLY A 189 2.55 27.16 -4.63
CA GLY A 189 2.71 28.58 -4.89
C GLY A 189 2.49 29.44 -3.65
N ALA A 190 2.96 30.69 -3.70
CA ALA A 190 2.64 31.69 -2.68
C ALA A 190 1.11 31.86 -2.56
N ASN A 191 0.59 31.85 -1.33
CA ASN A 191 -0.84 31.90 -0.98
C ASN A 191 -1.65 30.61 -1.19
N THR A 192 -1.01 29.46 -1.43
CA THR A 192 -1.71 28.17 -1.40
C THR A 192 -2.25 27.92 0.03
N PRO A 193 -3.54 27.62 0.22
CA PRO A 193 -4.05 27.25 1.53
C PRO A 193 -3.37 25.97 2.04
N VAL A 194 -2.84 26.01 3.25
CA VAL A 194 -2.15 24.88 3.88
C VAL A 194 -2.83 24.51 5.20
N PRO A 195 -2.77 23.23 5.63
CA PRO A 195 -3.26 22.84 6.94
C PRO A 195 -2.59 23.63 8.05
N THR A 196 -3.35 24.05 9.06
CA THR A 196 -2.77 24.57 10.29
C THR A 196 -2.48 23.40 11.22
N MET A 197 -1.21 23.13 11.44
CA MET A 197 -0.73 22.03 12.27
C MET A 197 0.45 22.49 13.10
N ALA A 198 0.54 21.99 14.33
CA ALA A 198 1.69 22.16 15.20
C ALA A 198 2.37 20.79 15.41
N ASP A 199 3.69 20.82 15.52
CA ASP A 199 4.48 19.66 15.89
C ASP A 199 4.31 19.30 17.39
N ALA A 200 5.00 18.27 17.85
CA ALA A 200 4.95 17.83 19.25
C ALA A 200 5.42 18.90 20.26
N ASN A 201 6.18 19.90 19.81
CA ASN A 201 6.68 21.01 20.62
C ASN A 201 5.79 22.27 20.52
N GLY A 202 4.70 22.21 19.77
CA GLY A 202 3.79 23.34 19.55
C GLY A 202 4.25 24.33 18.48
N ALA A 203 5.32 24.04 17.73
CA ALA A 203 5.78 24.87 16.63
C ALA A 203 4.95 24.59 15.36
N ALA A 204 4.68 25.61 14.55
CA ALA A 204 3.93 25.44 13.32
C ALA A 204 4.72 24.58 12.31
N VAL A 205 4.05 23.59 11.72
CA VAL A 205 4.65 22.73 10.69
C VAL A 205 4.63 23.46 9.34
N PRO A 206 5.78 23.69 8.69
CA PRO A 206 5.82 24.30 7.37
C PRO A 206 5.42 23.28 6.30
N PHE A 207 4.39 23.60 5.51
CA PHE A 207 4.01 22.85 4.33
C PHE A 207 4.65 23.47 3.09
N VAL A 208 5.32 22.66 2.27
CA VAL A 208 6.18 23.10 1.17
C VAL A 208 5.79 22.52 -0.19
N ALA A 209 5.00 21.44 -0.19
CA ALA A 209 4.62 20.76 -1.41
C ALA A 209 3.23 20.12 -1.28
N MET A 210 2.65 19.75 -2.42
CA MET A 210 1.39 19.04 -2.51
C MET A 210 1.39 18.04 -3.67
N THR A 211 0.44 17.12 -3.68
CA THR A 211 0.21 16.23 -4.83
C THR A 211 -1.02 16.68 -5.64
N PRO A 212 -1.20 16.17 -6.88
CA PRO A 212 -2.43 16.39 -7.65
C PRO A 212 -3.71 15.93 -6.93
N ALA A 213 -3.61 14.93 -6.05
CA ALA A 213 -4.73 14.49 -5.22
C ALA A 213 -4.89 15.29 -3.91
N HIS A 214 -4.26 16.45 -3.79
CA HIS A 214 -4.34 17.35 -2.63
C HIS A 214 -3.80 16.78 -1.32
N TRP A 215 -2.84 15.87 -1.38
CA TRP A 215 -2.01 15.58 -0.22
C TRP A 215 -1.08 16.76 0.04
N MET A 216 -0.90 17.13 1.30
CA MET A 216 -0.03 18.24 1.70
C MET A 216 1.23 17.69 2.36
N ILE A 217 2.40 18.07 1.88
CA ILE A 217 3.69 17.64 2.41
C ILE A 217 4.33 18.79 3.19
N GLY A 218 4.68 18.51 4.45
CA GLY A 218 5.37 19.44 5.33
C GLY A 218 6.57 18.80 6.00
N CYS A 219 7.28 19.61 6.81
CA CYS A 219 8.56 19.22 7.38
C CYS A 219 8.48 18.94 8.87
N GLU A 220 9.04 17.80 9.25
CA GLU A 220 9.22 17.40 10.65
C GLU A 220 10.67 17.63 11.06
N SER A 221 10.93 18.03 12.30
CA SER A 221 12.25 18.52 12.71
C SER A 221 13.32 17.45 12.94
N ALA A 222 12.95 16.16 12.90
CA ALA A 222 13.86 15.06 13.16
C ALA A 222 13.48 13.80 12.40
N THR A 223 14.48 12.97 12.10
CA THR A 223 14.28 11.61 11.58
C THR A 223 14.16 10.60 12.73
N ALA A 224 13.38 9.55 12.53
CA ALA A 224 13.32 8.39 13.41
C ALA A 224 14.50 7.43 13.21
N SER A 225 15.13 7.46 12.02
CA SER A 225 16.32 6.66 11.70
C SER A 225 17.60 7.16 12.38
N GLY A 226 17.57 8.35 13.00
CA GLY A 226 18.70 8.96 13.70
C GLY A 226 19.66 9.74 12.79
N GLU A 227 19.30 9.92 11.52
CA GLU A 227 20.02 10.81 10.60
C GLU A 227 19.78 12.29 10.97
N PRO A 228 20.78 13.15 10.79
CA PRO A 228 20.65 14.58 11.09
C PRO A 228 19.63 15.25 10.16
N GLY A 229 19.04 16.36 10.61
CA GLY A 229 18.16 17.20 9.78
C GLY A 229 16.68 16.87 9.87
N ASP A 230 15.93 17.40 8.90
CA ASP A 230 14.48 17.31 8.87
C ASP A 230 13.99 16.03 8.16
N ALA A 231 12.74 15.69 8.45
CA ALA A 231 11.99 14.60 7.84
C ALA A 231 10.69 15.13 7.24
N PHE A 232 9.81 14.23 6.81
CA PHE A 232 8.59 14.60 6.10
C PHE A 232 7.36 14.21 6.91
N ILE A 233 6.31 15.01 6.77
CA ILE A 233 4.96 14.67 7.20
C ILE A 233 4.02 14.89 6.03
N ALA A 234 3.19 13.89 5.72
CA ALA A 234 2.16 14.00 4.71
C ALA A 234 0.78 14.06 5.37
N VAL A 235 -0.08 14.97 4.90
CA VAL A 235 -1.47 15.06 5.35
C VAL A 235 -2.37 14.76 4.16
N SER A 236 -3.16 13.70 4.32
CA SER A 236 -4.14 13.29 3.32
C SER A 236 -5.29 14.30 3.18
N PRO A 237 -6.03 14.29 2.07
CA PRO A 237 -7.24 15.10 1.90
C PRO A 237 -8.33 14.80 2.94
N THR A 238 -8.32 13.60 3.52
CA THR A 238 -9.27 13.18 4.56
C THR A 238 -8.84 13.61 5.97
N GLY A 239 -7.61 14.13 6.12
CA GLY A 239 -7.06 14.64 7.36
C GLY A 239 -6.24 13.64 8.18
N LEU A 240 -5.98 12.44 7.66
CA LEU A 240 -4.97 11.53 8.22
C LEU A 240 -3.58 12.12 8.05
N ARG A 241 -2.75 12.01 9.09
CA ARG A 241 -1.36 12.48 9.13
C ARG A 241 -0.41 11.29 9.10
N TYR A 242 0.61 11.37 8.26
CA TYR A 242 1.60 10.33 8.03
C TYR A 242 2.97 10.90 8.38
N HIS A 243 3.56 10.41 9.46
CA HIS A 243 4.91 10.76 9.89
C HIS A 243 5.88 9.91 9.08
N LEU A 244 6.47 10.50 8.04
CA LEU A 244 7.36 9.87 7.07
C LEU A 244 8.81 10.21 7.43
N ASN A 245 9.32 9.56 8.48
CA ASN A 245 10.57 9.95 9.12
C ASN A 245 11.54 8.79 9.39
N GLN A 246 11.23 7.57 8.95
CA GLN A 246 12.20 6.49 8.87
C GLN A 246 12.82 6.49 7.47
N LEU A 247 14.12 6.78 7.37
CA LEU A 247 14.81 6.82 6.08
C LEU A 247 15.40 5.46 5.72
N THR A 248 15.11 5.00 4.51
CA THR A 248 15.66 3.77 3.94
C THR A 248 16.20 4.03 2.55
N TYR A 249 17.18 3.23 2.13
CA TYR A 249 17.88 3.41 0.86
C TYR A 249 17.98 2.08 0.13
N TYR A 250 17.87 2.15 -1.19
CA TYR A 250 17.89 1.01 -2.10
C TYR A 250 18.82 1.31 -3.28
N SER A 251 19.35 0.23 -3.87
CA SER A 251 20.23 0.39 -5.02
C SER A 251 19.45 0.91 -6.22
N SER A 252 20.08 1.80 -7.00
CA SER A 252 19.53 2.30 -8.26
C SER A 252 20.60 2.24 -9.35
N PRO A 253 20.22 2.00 -10.61
CA PRO A 253 21.12 2.20 -11.73
C PRO A 253 21.75 3.59 -11.70
N SER A 254 23.03 3.70 -12.05
CA SER A 254 23.72 4.99 -12.07
C SER A 254 23.21 5.88 -13.20
N ALA A 255 23.13 7.19 -12.95
CA ALA A 255 22.79 8.19 -13.97
C ALA A 255 23.97 8.34 -14.94
N THR A 256 23.70 8.24 -16.25
CA THR A 256 24.74 8.29 -17.29
C THR A 256 24.37 9.29 -18.37
N LEU A 257 25.26 10.23 -18.65
CA LEU A 257 25.11 11.24 -19.69
C LEU A 257 26.23 11.15 -20.72
N PRO A 258 25.98 11.48 -21.99
CA PRO A 258 27.05 11.71 -22.96
C PRO A 258 27.88 12.94 -22.55
N ASN A 259 29.19 12.91 -22.79
CA ASN A 259 30.13 14.02 -22.60
C ASN A 259 30.64 14.49 -23.97
N PRO A 260 29.94 15.43 -24.63
CA PRO A 260 30.26 15.83 -26.00
C PRO A 260 31.71 16.29 -26.20
N PRO A 261 32.34 17.04 -25.26
CA PRO A 261 33.76 17.44 -25.37
C PRO A 261 34.77 16.29 -25.45
N SER A 262 34.49 15.12 -24.86
CA SER A 262 35.44 13.99 -24.80
C SER A 262 34.99 12.75 -25.57
N GLY A 263 33.75 12.72 -26.06
CA GLY A 263 33.15 11.54 -26.70
C GLY A 263 32.94 10.35 -25.76
N ARG A 264 33.09 10.54 -24.44
CA ARG A 264 32.87 9.51 -23.40
C ARG A 264 31.53 9.69 -22.71
N HIS A 265 31.14 8.74 -21.88
CA HIS A 265 30.05 8.92 -20.91
C HIS A 265 30.60 9.40 -19.58
N ILE A 266 29.83 10.21 -18.87
CA ILE A 266 30.05 10.50 -17.45
C ILE A 266 28.95 9.77 -16.70
N THR A 267 29.30 9.22 -15.54
CA THR A 267 28.38 8.48 -14.69
C THR A 267 28.40 9.08 -13.29
N ALA A 268 27.21 9.28 -12.73
CA ALA A 268 27.00 9.61 -11.32
C ALA A 268 26.26 8.46 -10.65
N ARG A 269 26.71 8.08 -9.45
CA ARG A 269 26.01 7.07 -8.67
C ARG A 269 24.84 7.70 -7.94
N ILE A 270 23.69 7.05 -8.05
CA ILE A 270 22.45 7.44 -7.40
C ILE A 270 21.89 6.26 -6.63
N ALA A 271 21.00 6.54 -5.69
CA ALA A 271 20.23 5.56 -4.94
C ALA A 271 18.76 5.98 -4.91
N SER A 272 17.88 5.01 -4.71
CA SER A 272 16.51 5.31 -4.33
C SER A 272 16.46 5.50 -2.82
N ALA A 273 15.84 6.57 -2.36
CA ALA A 273 15.63 6.86 -0.95
C ALA A 273 14.13 6.95 -0.66
N ASP A 274 13.72 6.28 0.40
CA ASP A 274 12.34 6.27 0.87
C ASP A 274 12.28 6.80 2.31
N ALA A 275 11.39 7.75 2.55
CA ALA A 275 10.98 8.17 3.87
C ALA A 275 9.68 7.44 4.20
N VAL A 276 9.82 6.29 4.84
CA VAL A 276 8.69 5.41 5.14
C VAL A 276 7.97 5.84 6.42
N ALA A 277 6.66 5.56 6.48
CA ALA A 277 5.83 5.92 7.62
C ALA A 277 6.28 5.22 8.90
N THR A 278 6.42 5.98 9.99
CA THR A 278 6.54 5.45 11.36
C THR A 278 5.24 5.55 12.12
N LYS A 279 4.35 6.48 11.76
CA LYS A 279 3.05 6.65 12.40
C LYS A 279 2.03 7.21 11.41
N VAL A 280 0.81 6.69 11.46
CA VAL A 280 -0.36 7.28 10.80
C VAL A 280 -1.43 7.53 11.84
N GLU A 281 -1.95 8.75 11.92
CA GLU A 281 -2.93 9.15 12.94
C GLU A 281 -4.07 9.98 12.36
N ASP A 282 -5.24 9.83 12.96
CA ASP A 282 -6.41 10.62 12.63
C ASP A 282 -6.56 11.87 13.54
N ARG A 283 -7.57 12.69 13.25
CA ARG A 283 -7.90 13.89 14.03
C ARG A 283 -8.42 13.62 15.45
N PHE A 284 -8.78 12.38 15.76
CA PHE A 284 -9.32 11.96 17.06
C PHE A 284 -8.23 11.33 17.95
N GLY A 285 -7.00 11.18 17.44
CA GLY A 285 -5.88 10.60 18.14
C GLY A 285 -5.79 9.07 18.03
N ASN A 286 -6.61 8.43 17.18
CA ASN A 286 -6.38 7.02 16.85
C ASN A 286 -5.20 6.92 15.89
N PHE A 287 -4.39 5.87 16.04
CA PHE A 287 -3.18 5.73 15.22
C PHE A 287 -2.83 4.27 14.94
N ILE A 288 -1.99 4.11 13.91
CA ILE A 288 -1.15 2.94 13.70
C ILE A 288 0.32 3.38 13.72
N GLN A 289 1.19 2.55 14.27
CA GLN A 289 2.60 2.82 14.43
C GLN A 289 3.42 1.68 13.85
N TYR A 290 4.43 2.03 13.06
CA TYR A 290 5.31 1.11 12.36
C TYR A 290 6.65 1.04 13.11
N HIS A 291 7.13 -0.16 13.36
CA HIS A 291 8.36 -0.41 14.10
C HIS A 291 9.39 -1.08 13.19
N TYR A 292 10.52 -0.43 12.97
CA TYR A 292 11.57 -0.91 12.07
C TYR A 292 12.82 -1.37 12.81
N GLN A 293 13.53 -2.31 12.21
CA GLN A 293 14.92 -2.62 12.51
C GLN A 293 15.74 -2.42 11.24
N GLY A 294 16.46 -1.28 11.17
CA GLY A 294 17.08 -0.84 9.91
C GLY A 294 16.00 -0.61 8.85
N ARG A 295 16.07 -1.35 7.73
CA ARG A 295 15.07 -1.31 6.64
C ARG A 295 13.91 -2.30 6.80
N ARG A 296 14.00 -3.24 7.76
CA ARG A 296 12.99 -4.28 7.96
C ARG A 296 11.86 -3.76 8.83
N LEU A 297 10.62 -3.80 8.33
CA LEU A 297 9.43 -3.58 9.15
C LEU A 297 9.21 -4.80 10.05
N MET A 298 9.17 -4.60 11.37
CA MET A 298 9.07 -5.67 12.36
C MET A 298 7.65 -5.80 12.92
N SER A 299 6.97 -4.68 13.16
CA SER A 299 5.55 -4.71 13.54
C SER A 299 4.80 -3.44 13.14
N ILE A 300 3.48 -3.58 13.08
CA ILE A 300 2.52 -2.48 13.03
C ILE A 300 1.60 -2.63 14.24
N ASP A 301 1.50 -1.60 15.06
CA ASP A 301 0.70 -1.58 16.29
C ASP A 301 -0.34 -0.47 16.20
N ALA A 302 -1.62 -0.80 16.44
CA ALA A 302 -2.71 0.17 16.45
C ALA A 302 -3.10 0.59 17.87
N SER A 303 -3.67 1.79 18.00
CA SER A 303 -4.20 2.31 19.27
C SER A 303 -5.36 1.49 19.85
N ASP A 304 -5.97 0.62 19.03
CA ASP A 304 -7.07 -0.28 19.38
C ASP A 304 -6.65 -1.76 19.49
N LEU A 305 -5.37 -2.00 19.81
CA LEU A 305 -4.75 -3.31 20.08
C LEU A 305 -4.59 -4.24 18.87
N ARG A 306 -5.04 -3.85 17.67
CA ARG A 306 -4.69 -4.59 16.45
C ARG A 306 -3.19 -4.55 16.25
N LYS A 307 -2.63 -5.67 15.82
CA LYS A 307 -1.18 -5.82 15.63
C LYS A 307 -0.88 -6.67 14.41
N VAL A 308 0.20 -6.35 13.72
CA VAL A 308 0.85 -7.23 12.75
C VAL A 308 2.32 -7.38 13.14
N VAL A 309 2.83 -8.60 13.16
CA VAL A 309 4.23 -8.92 13.40
C VAL A 309 4.80 -9.59 12.16
N PHE A 310 5.93 -9.10 11.68
CA PHE A 310 6.65 -9.61 10.52
C PHE A 310 7.86 -10.43 10.97
N THR A 311 7.90 -11.69 10.55
CA THR A 311 9.06 -12.55 10.77
C THR A 311 9.84 -12.67 9.47
N TRP A 312 11.12 -12.32 9.50
CA TRP A 312 12.01 -12.31 8.34
C TRP A 312 12.89 -13.56 8.33
N ARG A 313 13.19 -14.08 7.14
CA ARG A 313 14.18 -15.14 6.93
C ARG A 313 15.57 -14.60 7.25
N PRO A 314 16.37 -15.33 8.04
CA PRO A 314 17.71 -14.87 8.39
C PRO A 314 18.64 -14.79 7.19
N GLU A 315 18.42 -15.59 6.13
CA GLU A 315 19.34 -15.71 5.00
C GLU A 315 19.08 -14.77 3.83
N THR A 316 17.84 -14.28 3.64
CA THR A 316 17.41 -13.69 2.35
C THR A 316 16.74 -12.33 2.45
N ASP A 317 16.69 -11.71 3.63
CA ASP A 317 16.00 -10.41 3.82
C ASP A 317 14.53 -10.44 3.37
N TRP A 318 13.92 -11.62 3.22
CA TRP A 318 12.52 -11.81 2.82
C TRP A 318 11.65 -12.13 4.03
N ILE A 319 10.37 -11.77 3.97
CA ILE A 319 9.39 -12.11 4.99
C ILE A 319 9.07 -13.61 4.89
N ASP A 320 9.23 -14.33 5.99
CA ASP A 320 8.84 -15.74 6.08
C ASP A 320 7.34 -15.88 6.33
N HIS A 321 6.84 -15.16 7.33
CA HIS A 321 5.43 -15.14 7.69
C HIS A 321 5.07 -13.84 8.41
N ILE A 322 3.79 -13.52 8.41
CA ILE A 322 3.21 -12.49 9.26
C ILE A 322 2.22 -13.10 10.23
N THR A 323 2.19 -12.59 11.45
CA THR A 323 1.15 -12.91 12.44
C THR A 323 0.34 -11.67 12.72
N ILE A 324 -0.97 -11.77 12.60
CA ILE A 324 -1.90 -10.68 12.89
C ILE A 324 -2.65 -10.97 14.17
N THR A 325 -3.02 -9.91 14.88
CA THR A 325 -3.94 -9.91 16.01
C THR A 325 -5.03 -8.89 15.71
N ASP A 326 -6.29 -9.30 15.68
CA ASP A 326 -7.41 -8.38 15.51
C ASP A 326 -7.81 -7.70 16.84
N ALA A 327 -8.78 -6.80 16.81
CA ALA A 327 -9.22 -6.05 17.99
C ALA A 327 -9.86 -6.94 19.08
N SER A 328 -10.26 -8.17 18.75
CA SER A 328 -10.76 -9.15 19.73
C SER A 328 -9.63 -9.95 20.40
N GLY A 329 -8.39 -9.80 19.92
CA GLY A 329 -7.24 -10.58 20.35
C GLY A 329 -7.06 -11.90 19.61
N ALA A 330 -7.91 -12.19 18.61
CA ALA A 330 -7.78 -13.41 17.82
C ALA A 330 -6.58 -13.30 16.87
N THR A 331 -5.79 -14.37 16.79
CA THR A 331 -4.56 -14.41 15.99
C THR A 331 -4.70 -15.27 14.75
N ARG A 332 -4.04 -14.86 13.66
CA ARG A 332 -3.93 -15.61 12.41
C ARG A 332 -2.55 -15.42 11.81
N THR A 333 -2.04 -16.42 11.09
CA THR A 333 -0.71 -16.40 10.49
C THR A 333 -0.79 -16.65 8.99
N TRP A 334 -0.08 -15.85 8.21
CA TRP A 334 0.12 -16.03 6.77
C TRP A 334 1.58 -16.40 6.54
N THR A 335 1.82 -17.54 5.91
CA THR A 335 3.16 -18.04 5.58
C THR A 335 3.41 -17.86 4.10
N TYR A 336 4.59 -17.37 3.74
CA TYR A 336 5.01 -17.12 2.38
C TYR A 336 6.00 -18.18 1.92
N HIS A 337 5.71 -18.79 0.78
CA HIS A 337 6.58 -19.76 0.14
C HIS A 337 7.14 -19.17 -1.14
N TYR A 338 8.46 -19.28 -1.30
CA TYR A 338 9.18 -18.79 -2.44
C TYR A 338 9.67 -19.98 -3.25
N ALA A 339 9.60 -19.89 -4.58
CA ALA A 339 10.22 -20.88 -5.42
C ALA A 339 11.74 -20.75 -5.29
N ASP A 340 12.42 -21.84 -4.90
CA ASP A 340 13.86 -21.90 -5.05
C ASP A 340 14.19 -21.70 -6.54
N SER A 341 15.19 -20.88 -6.84
CA SER A 341 15.66 -20.62 -8.19
C SER A 341 16.41 -21.84 -8.76
N ALA A 342 15.73 -22.98 -8.87
CA ALA A 342 16.09 -23.99 -9.84
C ALA A 342 15.79 -23.37 -11.21
N ALA A 343 16.84 -23.04 -11.95
CA ALA A 343 16.81 -22.42 -13.27
C ALA A 343 15.67 -22.99 -14.15
N PRO A 344 14.96 -22.16 -14.94
CA PRO A 344 14.01 -22.68 -15.89
C PRO A 344 14.74 -23.64 -16.84
N SER A 345 14.34 -24.91 -16.84
CA SER A 345 14.77 -25.87 -17.85
C SER A 345 14.33 -25.32 -19.22
N ARG A 346 15.31 -25.01 -20.07
CA ARG A 346 15.10 -24.63 -21.47
C ARG A 346 14.33 -25.68 -22.25
#